data_AF-A0A1Q6LCP7-F1
#
_entry.id   AF-A0A1Q6LCP7-F1
#
_cell.length_a   1.000
_cell.length_b   1.000
_cell.length_c   1.000
_cell.angle_alpha   90.00
_cell.angle_beta   90.00
_cell.angle_gamma   90.00
#
_symmetry.space_group_name_H-M   'P 1'
#
loop_
_entity.id
_entity.type
_entity.pdbx_description
1 polymer ?
#
loop_
_entity_poly.entity_id
_entity_poly.type
_entity_poly.pdbx_seq_one_letter_code
_entity_poly.pdbx_strand_id
1 'polypeptide(L)' 'MTDRLLQRRGAGVLLPLFSLPGLYGIGTMGAAAYRFVDDLSSAGQRYWQLLPLCPAGQRQLCRRCGVY' A
#
# COMPACT_ATOMS: atom_id res chain seq x y z
N MET A 1 3.31 11.41 -15.50
CA MET A 1 3.25 9.96 -15.86
C MET A 1 2.09 9.23 -15.17
N THR A 2 1.60 9.68 -14.00
CA THR A 2 0.48 9.09 -13.23
C THR A 2 -0.92 9.28 -13.84
N ASP A 3 -1.05 10.27 -14.72
CA ASP A 3 -2.34 10.67 -15.31
C ASP A 3 -3.08 9.50 -15.99
N ARG A 4 -2.38 8.66 -16.77
CA ARG A 4 -2.98 7.51 -17.49
C ARG A 4 -3.53 6.38 -16.62
N LEU A 5 -3.00 6.18 -15.41
CA LEU A 5 -3.46 5.09 -14.52
C LEU A 5 -4.72 5.47 -13.74
N LEU A 6 -4.93 6.76 -13.47
CA LEU A 6 -6.11 7.26 -12.75
C LEU A 6 -7.25 7.72 -13.69
N GLN A 7 -7.03 7.70 -15.01
CA GLN A 7 -8.02 8.18 -15.99
C GLN A 7 -9.35 7.42 -15.99
N ARG A 8 -9.36 6.16 -15.55
CA ARG A 8 -10.62 5.45 -15.32
C ARG A 8 -11.12 5.83 -13.93
N ARG A 9 -12.34 6.34 -13.81
CA ARG A 9 -12.99 6.59 -12.50
C ARG A 9 -13.09 5.32 -11.68
N GLY A 10 -12.64 5.37 -10.42
CA GLY A 10 -12.86 4.29 -9.45
C GLY A 10 -12.28 4.64 -8.08
N ALA A 11 -12.62 3.82 -7.11
CA ALA A 11 -12.28 4.02 -5.71
C ALA A 11 -11.16 3.08 -5.27
N GLY A 12 -10.58 3.40 -4.11
CA GLY A 12 -9.53 2.62 -3.50
C GLY A 12 -9.39 2.91 -2.01
N VAL A 13 -8.53 2.15 -1.36
CA VAL A 13 -8.27 2.26 0.08
C VAL A 13 -6.82 2.67 0.31
N LEU A 14 -6.62 3.65 1.20
CA LEU A 14 -5.32 3.98 1.78
C LEU A 14 -5.15 3.17 3.06
N LEU A 15 -4.25 2.18 3.03
CA LEU A 15 -3.97 1.34 4.19
C LEU A 15 -2.48 0.99 4.20
N PRO A 16 -1.73 1.29 5.27
CA PRO A 16 -0.36 0.82 5.41
C PRO A 16 -0.27 -0.70 5.49
N LEU A 17 0.79 -1.29 4.89
CA LEU A 17 1.00 -2.74 4.91
C LEU A 17 1.11 -3.31 6.34
N PHE A 18 1.75 -2.59 7.24
CA PHE A 18 1.97 -3.01 8.62
C PHE A 18 0.68 -3.06 9.46
N SER A 19 -0.41 -2.45 8.98
CA SER A 19 -1.73 -2.50 9.63
C SER A 19 -2.48 -3.81 9.38
N LEU A 20 -2.01 -4.65 8.44
CA LEU A 20 -2.62 -5.95 8.19
C LEU A 20 -2.36 -6.93 9.34
N PRO A 21 -3.27 -7.89 9.57
CA PRO A 21 -3.03 -8.96 10.52
C PRO A 21 -1.84 -9.81 10.05
N GLY A 22 -0.90 -10.07 10.95
CA GLY A 22 0.28 -10.90 10.67
C GLY A 22 0.66 -11.75 11.88
N LEU A 23 1.35 -12.86 11.63
CA LEU A 23 1.72 -13.84 12.66
C LEU A 23 2.53 -13.22 13.82
N TYR A 24 3.32 -12.18 13.53
CA TYR A 24 4.19 -11.52 14.49
C TYR A 24 3.65 -10.14 14.95
N GLY A 25 2.35 -9.91 14.85
CA GLY A 25 1.71 -8.65 15.25
C GLY A 25 1.96 -7.47 14.30
N ILE A 26 2.68 -7.68 13.20
CA ILE A 26 2.88 -6.72 12.13
C ILE A 26 2.51 -7.34 10.78
N GLY A 27 1.80 -6.57 9.96
CA GLY A 27 1.45 -6.97 8.60
C GLY A 27 2.67 -7.06 7.69
N THR A 28 2.75 -8.13 6.92
CA THR A 28 3.83 -8.40 5.95
C THR A 28 3.26 -8.63 4.55
N MET A 29 4.11 -8.59 3.52
CA MET A 29 3.74 -9.05 2.17
C MET A 29 3.62 -10.58 2.14
N GLY A 30 2.53 -11.10 2.71
CA GLY A 30 2.24 -12.54 2.79
C GLY A 30 0.75 -12.83 2.58
N ALA A 31 0.27 -13.97 3.10
CA ALA A 31 -1.10 -14.44 2.86
C ALA A 31 -2.19 -13.40 3.23
N ALA A 32 -1.99 -12.61 4.28
CA ALA A 32 -2.92 -11.55 4.67
C ALA A 32 -3.00 -10.42 3.63
N ALA A 33 -1.90 -10.09 2.96
CA ALA A 33 -1.89 -9.09 1.90
C ALA A 33 -2.63 -9.58 0.66
N TYR A 34 -2.47 -10.85 0.29
CA TYR A 34 -3.24 -11.46 -0.80
C TYR A 34 -4.74 -11.45 -0.49
N ARG A 35 -5.14 -11.90 0.69
CA ARG A 35 -6.54 -11.86 1.14
C ARG A 35 -7.11 -10.45 1.09
N PHE A 36 -6.35 -9.45 1.56
CA PHE A 36 -6.79 -8.06 1.50
C PHE A 36 -7.00 -7.55 0.06
N VAL A 37 -6.14 -7.95 -0.87
CA VAL A 37 -6.31 -7.61 -2.30
C VAL A 37 -7.54 -8.30 -2.89
N ASP A 38 -7.79 -9.56 -2.53
CA ASP A 38 -9.00 -10.29 -2.95
C ASP A 38 -10.27 -9.62 -2.40
N ASP A 39 -10.24 -9.20 -1.13
CA ASP A 39 -11.32 -8.45 -0.49
C ASP A 39 -11.56 -7.11 -1.18
N LEU A 40 -10.50 -6.34 -1.49
CA LEU A 40 -10.61 -5.09 -2.24
C LEU A 40 -11.20 -5.30 -3.63
N SER A 41 -10.77 -6.36 -4.32
CA SER A 41 -11.26 -6.70 -5.65
C SER A 41 -12.75 -7.05 -5.61
N SER A 42 -13.17 -7.88 -4.65
CA SER A 42 -14.58 -8.24 -4.45
C SER A 42 -15.44 -7.04 -4.06
N ALA A 43 -14.89 -6.07 -3.34
CA ALA A 43 -15.54 -4.81 -2.99
C ALA A 43 -15.56 -3.77 -4.13
N GLY A 44 -15.07 -4.11 -5.32
CA GLY A 44 -15.01 -3.22 -6.48
C GLY A 44 -13.99 -2.08 -6.36
N GLN A 45 -13.11 -2.14 -5.36
CA GLN A 45 -12.00 -1.21 -5.19
C GLN A 45 -10.89 -1.59 -6.16
N ARG A 46 -10.29 -0.59 -6.80
CA ARG A 46 -9.30 -0.79 -7.86
C ARG A 46 -7.91 -0.31 -7.48
N TYR A 47 -7.81 0.50 -6.44
CA TYR A 47 -6.56 1.04 -5.97
C TYR A 47 -6.34 0.69 -4.50
N TRP A 48 -5.11 0.29 -4.19
CA TRP A 48 -4.62 0.20 -2.82
C TRP A 48 -3.42 1.14 -2.71
N GLN A 49 -3.58 2.19 -1.91
CA GLN A 49 -2.50 3.13 -1.64
C GLN A 49 -1.77 2.70 -0.38
N LEU A 50 -0.44 2.54 -0.49
CA LEU A 50 0.46 2.22 0.60
C LEU A 50 1.18 3.48 1.08
N LEU A 51 1.62 3.46 2.34
CA LEU A 51 2.60 4.42 2.85
C LEU A 51 3.99 4.08 2.30
N PRO A 52 4.94 5.03 2.30
CA PRO A 52 6.32 4.76 1.92
C PRO A 52 6.88 3.57 2.69
N LEU A 53 7.37 2.56 1.97
CA LEU A 53 7.92 1.33 2.54
C LEU A 53 9.38 1.50 2.99
N CYS A 54 9.83 2.73 3.20
CA CYS A 54 11.15 3.00 3.74
C CYS A 54 11.23 2.50 5.19
N PRO A 55 12.42 2.09 5.66
CA PRO A 55 12.63 1.71 7.05
C PRO A 55 12.08 2.77 8.01
N ALA A 56 11.16 2.36 8.89
CA ALA A 56 10.59 3.26 9.88
C ALA A 56 11.69 3.72 10.85
N GLY A 57 11.81 5.03 11.07
CA GLY A 57 12.73 5.60 12.07
C GLY A 57 14.11 6.03 11.54
N GLN A 58 14.52 5.64 10.34
CA GLN A 58 15.62 6.31 9.66
C GLN A 58 15.06 7.60 9.06
N ARG A 59 15.29 8.72 9.77
CA ARG A 59 14.96 10.13 9.42
C ARG A 59 14.51 10.28 7.97
N GLN A 60 13.35 10.91 7.73
CA GLN A 60 12.76 11.28 6.42
C GLN A 60 13.67 12.17 5.54
N LEU A 61 14.90 11.75 5.34
CA LEU A 61 15.96 12.43 4.60
C LEU A 61 16.89 11.39 3.95
N CYS A 62 16.35 10.27 3.48
CA CYS A 62 17.06 9.51 2.46
C CYS A 62 17.00 10.32 1.15
N ARG A 63 17.91 11.28 0.99
CA ARG A 63 18.10 12.06 -0.25
C ARG A 63 18.41 11.18 -1.48
N ARG A 64 18.65 9.88 -1.27
CA ARG A 64 18.94 8.90 -2.31
C ARG A 64 17.69 8.27 -2.93
N CYS A 65 16.53 8.33 -2.25
CA CYS A 65 15.30 7.73 -2.74
C CYS A 65 14.50 8.63 -3.70
N GLY A 66 14.98 9.84 -3.99
CA GLY A 66 14.43 10.68 -5.07
C GLY A 66 12.91 10.84 -5.02
N VAL A 67 12.34 10.99 -3.83
CA VAL A 67 10.91 11.31 -3.70
C VAL A 67 10.75 12.82 -3.93
N TYR A 68 10.92 13.21 -5.20
CA TYR A 68 10.44 14.45 -5.82
C TYR A 68 9.80 14.05 -7.14
#